data_AF-A0A1V6CKB4-F1
#
_entry.id   AF-A0A1V6CKB4-F1
#
_cell.length_a   1.000
_cell.length_b   1.000
_cell.length_c   1.000
_cell.angle_alpha   90.00
_cell.angle_beta   90.00
_cell.angle_gamma   90.00
#
_symmetry.space_group_name_H-M   'P 1'
#
loop_
_entity.id
_entity.type
_entity.pdbx_description
1 polymer ?
#
loop_
_entity_poly.entity_id
_entity_poly.type
_entity_poly.pdbx_seq_one_letter_code
_entity_poly.pdbx_strand_id
1 'polypeptide(L)'
;MPNYNPDKTTDQAVAMFKNFVDSLDDFEITMPDVPYNQLGATITDAILHAGLKWSSVAEPRLKKLRNNYPEANTTAAFCGLIEKPGINELLNWKDSDKLDRIMRLTTHFISEGVENELDMKAWLENESNVAKLRRIKC
;
A
#
# COMPACT_ATOMS: atom_id res chain seq x y z
N MET A 1 -7.78 -34.73 11.84
CA MET A 1 -6.52 -33.95 11.73
C MET A 1 -5.76 -34.48 10.53
N PRO A 2 -5.22 -33.65 9.62
CA PRO A 2 -4.52 -34.16 8.46
C PRO A 2 -3.21 -34.83 8.91
N ASN A 3 -3.00 -36.07 8.47
CA ASN A 3 -1.76 -36.82 8.72
C ASN A 3 -0.55 -36.08 8.11
N TYR A 4 0.37 -35.66 8.97
CA TYR A 4 1.68 -35.19 8.55
C TYR A 4 2.46 -36.36 7.94
N ASN A 5 2.80 -36.24 6.65
CA ASN A 5 3.63 -37.20 5.94
C ASN A 5 5.01 -36.54 5.71
N PRO A 6 6.09 -37.05 6.32
CA PRO A 6 7.43 -36.46 6.23
C PRO A 6 8.08 -36.57 4.83
N ASP A 7 7.51 -37.35 3.91
CA ASP A 7 8.06 -37.57 2.56
C ASP A 7 7.50 -36.62 1.47
N LYS A 8 6.70 -35.61 1.85
CA LYS A 8 6.13 -34.68 0.87
C LYS A 8 7.19 -33.74 0.30
N THR A 9 7.25 -33.67 -1.03
CA THR A 9 8.05 -32.66 -1.72
C THR A 9 7.45 -31.27 -1.48
N THR A 10 8.26 -30.21 -1.63
CA THR A 10 7.80 -28.82 -1.52
C THR A 10 6.61 -28.54 -2.44
N ASP A 11 6.64 -29.04 -3.67
CA ASP A 11 5.56 -28.86 -4.65
C ASP A 11 4.24 -29.49 -4.18
N GLN A 12 4.31 -30.68 -3.57
CA GLN A 12 3.14 -31.35 -3.00
C GLN A 12 2.57 -30.57 -1.81
N ALA A 13 3.43 -30.02 -0.96
CA ALA A 13 3.01 -29.20 0.17
C ALA A 13 2.33 -27.89 -0.29
N VAL A 14 2.89 -27.22 -1.31
CA VAL A 14 2.30 -26.01 -1.91
C VAL A 14 0.94 -26.29 -2.53
N ALA A 15 0.81 -27.38 -3.30
CA ALA A 15 -0.45 -27.76 -3.92
C ALA A 15 -1.54 -28.06 -2.88
N MET A 16 -1.19 -28.75 -1.79
CA MET A 16 -2.13 -29.01 -0.71
C MET A 16 -2.57 -27.75 0.02
N PHE A 17 -1.65 -26.83 0.28
CA PHE A 17 -1.98 -25.56 0.91
C PHE A 17 -2.92 -24.72 0.02
N LYS A 18 -2.62 -24.64 -1.28
CA LYS A 18 -3.49 -23.96 -2.25
C LYS A 18 -4.89 -24.56 -2.24
N ASN A 19 -5.03 -25.89 -2.34
CA ASN A 19 -6.34 -26.54 -2.31
C ASN A 19 -7.10 -26.28 -1.01
N PHE A 20 -6.39 -26.21 0.12
CA PHE A 20 -7.01 -25.85 1.39
C PHE A 20 -7.54 -24.42 1.36
N VAL A 21 -6.74 -23.45 0.92
CA VAL A 21 -7.16 -22.04 0.79
C VAL A 21 -8.35 -21.92 -0.18
N ASP A 22 -8.29 -22.59 -1.33
CA ASP A 22 -9.37 -22.59 -2.34
C ASP A 22 -10.67 -23.26 -1.82
N SER A 23 -10.59 -24.07 -0.76
CA SER A 23 -11.75 -24.74 -0.13
C SER A 23 -12.46 -23.92 0.94
N LEU A 24 -11.88 -22.78 1.35
CA LEU A 24 -12.49 -21.88 2.34
C LEU A 24 -13.60 -21.06 1.68
N ASP A 25 -14.82 -21.18 2.19
CA ASP A 25 -16.02 -20.48 1.71
C ASP A 25 -16.07 -19.01 2.14
N ASP A 26 -15.30 -18.64 3.15
CA ASP A 26 -15.17 -17.29 3.71
C ASP A 26 -13.86 -16.59 3.34
N PHE A 27 -13.04 -17.20 2.47
CA PHE A 27 -11.77 -16.64 2.02
C PHE A 27 -11.90 -15.99 0.65
N GLU A 28 -11.77 -14.67 0.59
CA GLU A 28 -11.81 -13.90 -0.64
C GLU A 28 -10.42 -13.31 -0.96
N ILE A 29 -9.92 -13.56 -2.18
CA ILE A 29 -8.74 -12.87 -2.70
C ILE A 29 -9.19 -11.57 -3.36
N THR A 30 -8.98 -10.45 -2.66
CA THR A 30 -9.24 -9.13 -3.23
C THR A 30 -8.00 -8.64 -3.98
N MET A 31 -8.13 -8.43 -5.29
CA MET A 31 -7.08 -7.84 -6.13
C MET A 31 -7.39 -6.35 -6.31
N PRO A 32 -6.61 -5.43 -5.72
CA PRO A 32 -6.76 -4.02 -6.02
C PRO A 32 -6.35 -3.74 -7.48
N ASP A 33 -6.92 -2.69 -8.05
CA ASP A 33 -6.60 -2.19 -9.40
C ASP A 33 -5.24 -1.48 -9.40
N VAL A 34 -4.15 -2.26 -9.29
CA VAL A 34 -2.76 -1.80 -9.29
C VAL A 34 -2.04 -2.13 -10.61
N PRO A 35 -1.10 -1.30 -11.10
CA PRO A 35 -0.69 0.00 -10.55
C PRO A 35 -1.81 1.03 -10.65
N TYR A 36 -1.93 1.91 -9.64
CA TYR A 36 -2.98 2.94 -9.64
C TYR A 36 -2.69 4.04 -10.67
N ASN A 37 -1.46 4.10 -11.19
CA ASN A 37 -0.91 5.22 -11.98
C ASN A 37 -1.03 6.55 -11.25
N GLN A 38 -1.04 6.49 -9.91
CA GLN A 38 -1.24 7.64 -9.05
C GLN A 38 -0.44 7.43 -7.76
N LEU A 39 0.76 8.03 -7.68
CA LEU A 39 1.67 7.77 -6.56
C LEU A 39 1.05 8.10 -5.19
N GLY A 40 0.22 9.14 -5.10
CA GLY A 40 -0.52 9.45 -3.87
C GLY A 40 -1.47 8.33 -3.43
N ALA A 41 -2.11 7.63 -4.36
CA ALA A 41 -2.94 6.46 -4.06
C ALA A 41 -2.09 5.27 -3.59
N THR A 42 -0.95 5.02 -4.23
CA THR A 42 -0.01 3.97 -3.82
C THR A 42 0.52 4.20 -2.39
N ILE A 43 0.95 5.41 -2.06
CA ILE A 43 1.41 5.77 -0.71
C ILE A 43 0.28 5.58 0.32
N THR A 44 -0.92 6.07 -0.01
CA THR A 44 -2.09 5.99 0.88
C THR A 44 -2.49 4.53 1.13
N ASP A 45 -2.55 3.70 0.08
CA ASP A 45 -2.93 2.29 0.21
C ASP A 45 -1.95 1.55 1.12
N ALA A 46 -0.65 1.66 0.85
CA ALA A 46 0.39 0.97 1.60
C ALA A 46 0.34 1.27 3.11
N ILE A 47 0.08 2.52 3.50
CA ILE A 47 0.00 2.92 4.91
C ILE A 47 -1.34 2.56 5.55
N LEU A 48 -2.46 2.75 4.84
CA LEU A 48 -3.78 2.49 5.41
C LEU A 48 -4.07 0.99 5.54
N HIS A 49 -3.56 0.16 4.65
CA HIS A 49 -3.74 -1.30 4.67
C HIS A 49 -3.18 -1.93 5.95
N ALA A 50 -2.07 -1.41 6.51
CA ALA A 50 -1.43 -1.98 7.69
C ALA A 50 -2.38 -2.09 8.90
N GLY A 51 -2.77 -3.32 9.25
CA GLY A 51 -3.56 -3.65 10.44
C GLY A 51 -5.06 -3.31 10.36
N LEU A 52 -5.60 -3.01 9.17
CA LEU A 52 -7.02 -2.65 9.01
C LEU A 52 -7.66 -3.46 7.88
N LYS A 53 -8.99 -3.66 7.96
CA LYS A 53 -9.75 -4.29 6.86
C LYS A 53 -9.79 -3.35 5.66
N TRP A 54 -9.04 -3.71 4.61
CA TRP A 54 -8.82 -2.90 3.42
C TRP A 54 -10.11 -2.32 2.83
N SER A 55 -11.12 -3.15 2.59
CA SER A 55 -12.39 -2.74 1.97
C SER A 55 -13.18 -1.73 2.79
N SER A 56 -13.03 -1.74 4.12
CA SER A 56 -13.72 -0.78 5.00
C SER A 56 -12.93 0.52 5.22
N VAL A 57 -11.61 0.49 5.02
CA VAL A 57 -10.73 1.63 5.35
C VAL A 57 -10.04 2.20 4.13
N ALA A 58 -9.18 1.44 3.47
CA ALA A 58 -8.35 1.93 2.37
C ALA A 58 -9.20 2.19 1.12
N GLU A 59 -10.01 1.21 0.71
CA GLU A 59 -10.82 1.28 -0.52
C GLU A 59 -11.67 2.55 -0.66
N PRO A 60 -12.53 2.94 0.30
CA PRO A 60 -13.36 4.15 0.14
C PRO A 60 -12.51 5.43 0.04
N ARG A 61 -11.33 5.45 0.67
CA ARG A 61 -10.42 6.61 0.67
C ARG A 61 -9.64 6.69 -0.63
N LEU A 62 -9.18 5.56 -1.14
CA LEU A 62 -8.53 5.45 -2.44
C LEU A 62 -9.49 5.84 -3.57
N LYS A 63 -10.74 5.36 -3.53
CA LYS A 63 -11.77 5.78 -4.51
C LYS A 63 -11.99 7.29 -4.49
N LYS A 64 -12.12 7.89 -3.30
CA LYS A 64 -12.26 9.35 -3.15
C LYS A 64 -11.04 10.10 -3.69
N LEU A 65 -9.82 9.66 -3.34
CA LEU A 65 -8.58 10.27 -3.80
C LEU A 65 -8.45 10.22 -5.31
N ARG A 66 -8.63 9.03 -5.92
CA ARG A 66 -8.53 8.81 -7.36
C ARG A 66 -9.56 9.62 -8.15
N ASN A 67 -10.81 9.67 -7.67
CA ASN A 67 -11.90 10.32 -8.40
C ASN A 67 -11.85 11.85 -8.29
N ASN A 68 -11.46 12.38 -7.14
CA ASN A 68 -11.55 13.82 -6.87
C ASN A 68 -10.24 14.56 -7.12
N TYR A 69 -9.10 13.85 -7.11
CA TYR A 69 -7.77 14.45 -7.21
C TYR A 69 -6.88 13.67 -8.20
N PRO A 70 -7.28 13.54 -9.48
CA PRO A 70 -6.50 12.82 -10.49
C PRO A 70 -5.05 13.34 -10.62
N GLU A 71 -4.82 14.61 -10.30
CA GLU A 71 -3.52 15.27 -10.26
C GLU A 71 -2.56 14.74 -9.20
N ALA A 72 -3.01 13.93 -8.23
CA ALA A 72 -2.14 13.30 -7.21
C ALA A 72 -1.20 12.21 -7.78
N ASN A 73 -0.90 12.27 -9.07
CA ASN A 73 -0.12 11.28 -9.79
C ASN A 73 1.39 11.41 -9.59
N THR A 74 1.85 12.56 -9.11
CA THR A 74 3.22 12.74 -8.63
C THR A 74 3.32 13.02 -7.14
N THR A 75 4.48 12.78 -6.53
CA THR A 75 4.75 13.17 -5.14
C THR A 75 4.63 14.67 -4.92
N ALA A 76 5.14 15.50 -5.84
CA ALA A 76 5.03 16.95 -5.71
C ALA A 76 3.55 17.41 -5.71
N ALA A 77 2.73 16.89 -6.62
CA ALA A 77 1.32 17.22 -6.69
C ALA A 77 0.55 16.68 -5.47
N PHE A 78 0.83 15.45 -5.05
CA PHE A 78 0.24 14.89 -3.83
C PHE A 78 0.64 15.67 -2.58
N CYS A 79 1.90 16.16 -2.49
CA CYS A 79 2.37 17.02 -1.41
C CYS A 79 1.56 18.33 -1.32
N GLY A 80 1.31 18.98 -2.46
CA GLY A 80 0.44 20.16 -2.50
C GLY A 80 -0.98 19.89 -1.99
N LEU A 81 -1.51 18.68 -2.25
CA LEU A 81 -2.84 18.26 -1.81
C LEU A 81 -2.92 17.90 -0.32
N ILE A 82 -1.84 17.41 0.29
CA ILE A 82 -1.81 17.17 1.74
C ILE A 82 -1.61 18.46 2.55
N GLU A 83 -1.06 19.51 1.94
CA GLU A 83 -0.83 20.82 2.58
C GLU A 83 -2.06 21.76 2.57
N LYS A 84 -2.88 21.80 1.52
CA LYS A 84 -3.85 22.92 1.29
C LYS A 84 -5.36 22.69 1.56
N PRO A 85 -5.79 21.49 1.96
CA PRO A 85 -6.92 21.31 2.88
C PRO A 85 -6.50 20.59 4.18
N GLY A 86 -5.25 20.12 4.27
CA GLY A 86 -4.79 19.20 5.30
C GLY A 86 -5.16 17.74 4.99
N ILE A 87 -4.22 16.83 5.20
CA ILE A 87 -4.37 15.40 4.89
C ILE A 87 -5.60 14.74 5.55
N ASN A 88 -6.03 15.23 6.72
CA ASN A 88 -7.24 14.78 7.42
C ASN A 88 -8.49 14.92 6.54
N GLU A 89 -8.67 16.08 5.89
CA GLU A 89 -9.82 16.38 5.05
C GLU A 89 -9.75 15.63 3.72
N LEU A 90 -8.54 15.59 3.14
CA LEU A 90 -8.26 14.86 1.90
C LEU A 90 -8.73 13.40 2.02
N LEU A 91 -8.24 12.70 3.05
CA LEU A 91 -8.48 11.27 3.26
C LEU A 91 -9.70 10.95 4.13
N ASN A 92 -10.37 11.96 4.71
CA ASN A 92 -11.44 11.77 5.69
C ASN A 92 -11.06 10.75 6.77
N TRP A 93 -9.96 11.04 7.46
CA TRP A 93 -9.34 10.16 8.44
C TRP A 93 -8.80 10.96 9.62
N LYS A 94 -8.78 10.36 10.81
CA LYS A 94 -8.42 11.05 12.06
C LYS A 94 -7.25 10.40 12.80
N ASP A 95 -6.76 9.26 12.34
CA ASP A 95 -5.59 8.61 12.96
C ASP A 95 -4.34 9.42 12.62
N SER A 96 -3.80 10.13 13.60
CA SER A 96 -2.66 11.02 13.42
C SER A 96 -1.40 10.29 12.94
N ASP A 97 -1.19 9.05 13.39
CA ASP A 97 0.07 8.35 13.14
C ASP A 97 0.16 7.88 11.70
N LYS A 98 -0.95 7.37 11.14
CA LYS A 98 -1.00 6.99 9.72
C LYS A 98 -0.89 8.20 8.80
N LEU A 99 -1.51 9.30 9.19
CA LEU A 99 -1.46 10.54 8.39
C LEU A 99 -0.06 11.15 8.41
N ASP A 100 0.60 11.19 9.56
CA ASP A 100 1.99 11.64 9.67
C ASP A 100 2.93 10.74 8.84
N ARG A 101 2.74 9.41 8.87
CA ARG A 101 3.53 8.49 8.03
C ARG A 101 3.33 8.73 6.54
N ILE A 102 2.11 9.01 6.09
CA ILE A 102 1.86 9.37 4.68
C ILE A 102 2.63 10.64 4.33
N MET A 103 2.54 11.69 5.15
CA MET A 103 3.27 12.93 4.93
C MET A 103 4.79 12.71 4.86
N ARG A 104 5.36 12.00 5.83
CA ARG A 104 6.80 11.72 5.87
C ARG A 104 7.28 10.90 4.69
N LEU A 105 6.50 9.89 4.27
CA LEU A 105 6.84 9.09 3.10
C LEU A 105 6.79 9.93 1.82
N THR A 106 5.78 10.78 1.67
CA THR A 106 5.69 11.72 0.55
C THR A 106 6.90 12.66 0.51
N THR A 107 7.25 13.30 1.63
CA THR A 107 8.44 14.17 1.69
C THR A 107 9.73 13.40 1.46
N HIS A 108 9.84 12.15 1.93
CA HIS A 108 11.02 11.34 1.70
C HIS A 108 11.19 11.02 0.21
N PHE A 109 10.13 10.62 -0.48
CA PHE A 109 10.19 10.37 -1.93
C PHE A 109 10.56 11.63 -2.72
N ILE A 110 10.04 12.81 -2.34
CA ILE A 110 10.50 14.09 -2.92
C ILE A 110 12.01 14.27 -2.72
N SER A 111 12.52 14.02 -1.50
CA SER A 111 13.96 14.16 -1.22
C SER A 111 14.85 13.17 -1.98
N GLU A 112 14.27 12.06 -2.41
CA GLU A 112 14.94 11.01 -3.19
C GLU A 112 14.71 11.14 -4.71
N GLY A 113 13.94 12.16 -5.15
CA GLY A 113 13.62 12.38 -6.56
C GLY A 113 12.67 11.33 -7.15
N VAL A 114 11.89 10.65 -6.32
CA VAL A 114 10.89 9.65 -6.73
C VAL A 114 9.59 10.38 -7.00
N GLU A 115 9.23 10.61 -8.26
CA GLU A 115 8.04 11.40 -8.60
C GLU A 115 6.81 10.57 -8.95
N ASN A 116 6.96 9.39 -9.55
CA ASN A 116 5.82 8.55 -9.95
C ASN A 116 6.04 7.06 -9.58
N GLU A 117 5.06 6.20 -9.89
CA GLU A 117 5.12 4.77 -9.56
C GLU A 117 6.24 4.01 -10.30
N LEU A 118 6.65 4.46 -11.49
CA LEU A 118 7.80 3.88 -12.20
C LEU A 118 9.11 4.24 -11.48
N ASP A 119 9.26 5.51 -11.09
CA ASP A 119 10.42 5.96 -10.32
C ASP A 119 10.49 5.21 -8.99
N MET A 120 9.35 5.04 -8.32
CA MET A 120 9.25 4.31 -7.06
C MET A 120 9.69 2.87 -7.23
N LYS A 121 9.22 2.19 -8.29
CA LYS A 121 9.63 0.82 -8.60
C LYS A 121 11.15 0.73 -8.80
N ALA A 122 11.71 1.59 -9.67
CA ALA A 122 13.15 1.63 -9.91
C ALA A 122 13.95 1.94 -8.64
N TRP A 123 13.44 2.84 -7.79
CA TRP A 123 14.06 3.18 -6.51
C TRP A 123 14.04 2.00 -5.52
N LEU A 124 12.97 1.22 -5.49
CA LEU A 124 12.81 0.04 -4.62
C LEU A 124 13.68 -1.16 -5.05
N GLU A 125 14.07 -1.25 -6.33
CA GLU A 125 14.99 -2.29 -6.82
C GLU A 125 16.40 -2.19 -6.20
N ASN A 126 16.74 -1.04 -5.61
CA ASN A 126 17.95 -0.88 -4.81
C ASN A 126 17.68 -1.22 -3.34
N GLU A 127 18.21 -2.34 -2.85
CA GLU A 127 18.02 -2.80 -1.46
C GLU A 127 18.43 -1.77 -0.40
N SER A 128 19.41 -0.91 -0.68
CA SER A 128 19.82 0.14 0.27
C SER A 128 18.72 1.16 0.55
N ASN A 129 17.80 1.35 -0.40
CA ASN A 129 16.65 2.23 -0.28
C ASN A 129 15.55 1.62 0.62
N VAL A 130 15.41 0.29 0.64
CA VAL A 130 14.52 -0.40 1.59
C VAL A 130 14.95 -0.12 3.04
N ALA A 131 16.26 -0.05 3.30
CA ALA A 131 16.76 0.33 4.62
C ALA A 131 16.39 1.78 5.01
N LYS A 132 16.25 2.70 4.03
CA LYS A 132 15.77 4.07 4.27
C LYS A 132 14.30 4.08 4.68
N LEU A 133 13.44 3.30 4.00
CA LEU A 133 12.02 3.19 4.36
C LEU A 133 11.80 2.72 5.79
N ARG A 134 12.61 1.75 6.26
CA ARG A 134 12.54 1.24 7.64
C ARG A 134 12.83 2.30 8.71
N ARG A 135 13.46 3.42 8.34
CA ARG A 135 13.77 4.54 9.25
C ARG A 135 12.64 5.56 9.34
N ILE A 136 11.64 5.48 8.46
CA ILE A 136 10.44 6.32 8.52
C ILE A 136 9.57 5.80 9.67
N LYS A 137 9.81 6.34 10.87
CA LYS A 137 8.99 6.07 12.06
C LYS A 137 7.83 7.06 12.16
N CYS A 138 6.74 6.63 12.80
CA CYS A 138 5.78 7.52 13.44
C CYS A 138 6.49 8.32 14.54
#